data_AF-X1Q449-F1
#
_entry.id   AF-X1Q449-F1
#
_cell.length_a   1.000
_cell.length_b   1.000
_cell.length_c   1.000
_cell.angle_alpha   90.00
_cell.angle_beta   90.00
_cell.angle_gamma   90.00
#
_symmetry.space_group_name_H-M   'P 1'
#
loop_
_entity.id
_entity.type
_entity.pdbx_description
1 polymer ?
#
loop_
_entity_poly.entity_id
_entity_poly.type
_entity_poly.pdbx_seq_one_letter_code
_entity_poly.pdbx_strand_id
1 'polypeptide(L)'
;MTIVVGENVENVRITVQQLTDKPAEIAIGAPGVTYTYLNIVSENITDADIDIVLINFRVEKAWITAENVDPDSIVMLRWDLVAEVWVSLPTTRIGEDNTYYYYQAESPGLSIFGIGYALAPAPAEFEFSNLVIEPSEVRA
;
A
#
# COMPACT_ATOMS: atom_id res chain seq x y z
N MET A 1 -9.01 -6.17 -9.63
CA MET A 1 -8.82 -4.73 -9.41
C MET A 1 -10.12 -4.03 -9.74
N THR A 2 -10.49 -3.04 -8.95
CA THR A 2 -11.67 -2.20 -9.14
C THR A 2 -11.21 -0.73 -9.09
N ILE A 3 -11.72 0.12 -9.97
CA ILE A 3 -11.45 1.56 -9.98
C ILE A 3 -12.81 2.26 -9.83
N VAL A 4 -12.93 3.15 -8.85
CA VAL A 4 -14.08 4.02 -8.65
C VAL A 4 -13.67 5.43 -9.08
N VAL A 5 -14.51 6.05 -9.91
CA VAL A 5 -14.24 7.38 -10.50
C VAL A 5 -15.30 8.37 -10.02
N GLY A 6 -14.86 9.60 -9.75
CA GLY A 6 -15.76 10.66 -9.30
C GLY A 6 -16.57 11.31 -10.42
N GLU A 7 -16.05 11.27 -11.65
CA GLU A 7 -16.64 11.89 -12.84
C GLU A 7 -16.65 10.93 -14.04
N ASN A 8 -17.35 11.30 -15.12
CA ASN A 8 -17.37 10.51 -16.34
C ASN A 8 -16.01 10.53 -17.05
N VAL A 9 -15.45 9.35 -17.30
CA VAL A 9 -14.23 9.14 -18.08
C VAL A 9 -14.51 8.21 -19.26
N GLU A 10 -13.89 8.49 -20.41
CA GLU A 10 -14.11 7.73 -21.64
C GLU A 10 -12.78 7.28 -22.25
N ASN A 11 -12.82 6.18 -23.02
CA ASN A 11 -11.66 5.62 -23.73
C ASN A 11 -10.47 5.30 -22.81
N VAL A 12 -10.74 4.93 -21.56
CA VAL A 12 -9.74 4.57 -20.57
C VAL A 12 -9.02 3.28 -20.97
N ARG A 13 -7.68 3.30 -20.94
CA ARG A 13 -6.85 2.10 -21.07
C ARG A 13 -6.00 1.93 -19.82
N ILE A 14 -6.04 0.72 -19.25
CA ILE A 14 -5.20 0.35 -18.12
C ILE A 14 -4.28 -0.79 -18.55
N THR A 15 -2.98 -0.63 -18.28
CA THR A 15 -1.95 -1.64 -18.54
C THR A 15 -1.32 -2.04 -17.21
N VAL A 16 -1.31 -3.33 -16.90
CA VAL A 16 -0.69 -3.88 -15.69
C VAL A 16 0.52 -4.71 -16.09
N GLN A 17 1.67 -4.41 -15.50
CA GLN A 17 2.92 -5.11 -15.74
C GLN A 17 3.49 -5.61 -14.40
N GLN A 18 3.74 -6.92 -14.30
CA GLN A 18 4.46 -7.46 -13.16
C GLN A 18 5.97 -7.44 -13.45
N LEU A 19 6.75 -6.98 -12.48
CA LEU A 19 8.20 -6.85 -12.59
C LEU A 19 8.86 -7.61 -11.44
N THR A 20 9.91 -8.35 -11.76
CA THR A 20 10.77 -9.02 -10.77
C THR A 20 11.71 -8.04 -10.08
N ASP A 21 12.14 -7.02 -10.81
CA ASP A 21 13.02 -5.97 -10.33
C ASP A 21 12.32 -4.61 -10.34
N LYS A 22 12.81 -3.69 -9.50
CA LYS A 22 12.36 -2.31 -9.49
C LYS A 22 12.59 -1.69 -10.89
N PRO A 23 11.62 -0.93 -11.44
CA PRO A 23 11.83 -0.11 -12.65
C PRO A 23 13.13 0.70 -12.59
N ALA A 24 13.84 0.79 -13.71
CA ALA A 24 15.14 1.46 -13.78
C ALA A 24 15.03 2.96 -13.42
N GLU A 25 13.85 3.54 -13.61
CA GLU A 25 13.52 4.94 -13.42
C GLU A 25 13.37 5.32 -11.94
N ILE A 26 13.04 4.38 -11.05
CA ILE A 26 12.93 4.66 -9.62
C ILE A 26 14.33 4.55 -9.00
N ALA A 27 14.87 5.59 -8.37
CA ALA A 27 16.20 5.49 -7.76
C ALA A 27 16.24 4.60 -6.49
N ILE A 28 15.12 4.53 -5.76
CA ILE A 28 15.04 3.90 -4.43
C ILE A 28 14.08 2.71 -4.45
N GLY A 29 14.54 1.53 -4.03
CA GLY A 29 13.70 0.34 -3.81
C GLY A 29 12.57 0.56 -2.83
N ALA A 30 11.48 -0.17 -2.97
CA ALA A 30 10.47 -0.24 -1.93
C ALA A 30 11.15 -0.69 -0.62
N PRO A 31 10.96 0.02 0.50
CA PRO A 31 11.61 -0.33 1.76
C PRO A 31 11.16 -1.72 2.24
N GLY A 32 12.11 -2.53 2.73
CA GLY A 32 11.89 -3.92 3.14
C GLY A 32 12.30 -4.94 2.05
N VAL A 33 12.03 -6.23 2.29
CA VAL A 33 12.22 -7.26 1.25
C VAL A 33 11.00 -7.22 0.34
N THR A 34 11.26 -6.93 -0.93
CA THR A 34 10.21 -6.85 -1.95
C THR A 34 9.96 -8.23 -2.55
N TYR A 35 8.72 -8.69 -2.50
CA TYR A 35 8.27 -9.90 -3.18
C TYR A 35 8.21 -9.70 -4.70
N THR A 36 7.56 -8.62 -5.15
CA THR A 36 7.45 -8.26 -6.56
C THR A 36 7.02 -6.79 -6.70
N TYR A 37 7.21 -6.23 -7.89
CA TYR A 37 6.71 -4.92 -8.26
C TYR A 37 5.57 -5.05 -9.28
N LEU A 38 4.62 -4.11 -9.23
CA LEU A 38 3.56 -3.96 -10.22
C LEU A 38 3.62 -2.53 -10.77
N ASN A 39 3.80 -2.39 -12.08
CA ASN A 39 3.66 -1.10 -12.75
C ASN A 39 2.28 -1.04 -13.40
N ILE A 40 1.43 -0.11 -12.97
CA ILE A 40 0.10 0.10 -13.53
C ILE A 40 0.05 1.47 -14.19
N VAL A 41 -0.07 1.46 -15.51
CA VAL A 41 -0.09 2.66 -16.35
C VAL A 41 -1.49 2.87 -16.89
N SER A 42 -1.96 4.11 -16.86
CA SER A 42 -3.24 4.52 -17.43
C SER A 42 -3.08 5.49 -18.59
N GLU A 43 -4.04 5.42 -19.52
CA GLU A 43 -4.27 6.43 -20.56
C GLU A 43 -5.70 6.95 -20.42
N ASN A 44 -5.90 8.26 -20.63
CA ASN A 44 -7.19 8.96 -20.56
C ASN A 44 -7.88 8.93 -19.17
N ILE A 45 -7.11 8.72 -18.10
CA ILE A 45 -7.55 8.88 -16.71
C ILE A 45 -6.35 9.26 -15.85
N THR A 46 -6.57 10.19 -14.93
CA THR A 46 -5.57 10.65 -13.96
C THR A 46 -6.01 10.34 -12.54
N ASP A 47 -5.10 10.43 -11.58
CA ASP A 47 -5.41 10.24 -10.16
C ASP A 47 -6.45 11.26 -9.65
N ALA A 48 -6.61 12.42 -10.29
CA ALA A 48 -7.63 13.41 -9.92
C ALA A 48 -9.06 12.97 -10.31
N ASP A 49 -9.19 12.03 -11.26
CA ASP A 49 -10.49 11.50 -11.71
C ASP A 49 -10.92 10.27 -10.88
N ILE A 50 -10.01 9.75 -10.03
CA ILE A 50 -10.16 8.51 -9.29
C ILE A 50 -10.51 8.82 -7.83
N ASP A 51 -11.60 8.23 -7.34
CA ASP A 51 -11.94 8.29 -5.92
C ASP A 51 -11.12 7.26 -5.14
N ILE A 52 -11.07 6.02 -5.64
CA ILE A 52 -10.33 4.91 -5.02
C ILE A 52 -10.06 3.78 -6.03
N VAL A 53 -8.90 3.14 -5.87
CA VAL A 53 -8.53 1.90 -6.54
C VAL A 53 -8.40 0.78 -5.49
N LEU A 54 -9.14 -0.30 -5.69
CA LEU A 54 -9.02 -1.53 -4.91
C LEU A 54 -8.19 -2.56 -5.66
N ILE A 55 -7.00 -2.84 -5.16
CA ILE A 55 -6.04 -3.75 -5.78
C ILE A 55 -6.00 -5.05 -4.97
N ASN A 56 -6.51 -6.13 -5.57
CA ASN A 56 -6.40 -7.46 -4.98
C ASN A 56 -5.12 -8.13 -5.48
N PHE A 57 -4.31 -8.65 -4.56
CA PHE A 57 -3.08 -9.37 -4.87
C PHE A 57 -2.93 -10.58 -3.95
N ARG A 58 -1.98 -11.44 -4.28
CA ARG A 58 -1.69 -12.65 -3.51
C ARG A 58 -0.20 -12.82 -3.30
N VAL A 59 0.18 -13.42 -2.18
CA VAL A 59 1.57 -13.74 -1.84
C VAL A 59 1.66 -15.22 -1.50
N GLU A 60 2.69 -15.89 -2.00
CA GLU A 60 2.92 -17.31 -1.72
C GLU A 60 3.23 -17.55 -0.24
N LYS A 61 2.56 -18.54 0.36
CA LYS A 61 2.83 -18.96 1.74
C LYS A 61 4.28 -19.43 1.93
N ALA A 62 4.85 -20.04 0.90
CA ALA A 62 6.24 -20.49 0.89
C ALA A 62 7.23 -19.32 1.01
N TRP A 63 6.99 -18.23 0.28
CA TRP A 63 7.83 -17.02 0.38
C TRP A 63 7.75 -16.38 1.76
N ILE A 64 6.53 -16.19 2.29
CA ILE A 64 6.32 -15.63 3.63
C ILE A 64 7.04 -16.45 4.71
N THR A 65 6.98 -17.79 4.59
CA THR A 65 7.65 -18.71 5.51
C THR A 65 9.17 -18.63 5.37
N ALA A 66 9.69 -18.58 4.15
CA ALA A 66 11.12 -18.51 3.87
C ALA A 66 11.76 -17.21 4.39
N GLU A 67 11.04 -16.09 4.26
CA GLU A 67 11.47 -14.78 4.76
C GLU A 67 11.18 -14.57 6.26
N ASN A 68 10.52 -15.53 6.93
CA ASN A 68 10.11 -15.45 8.33
C ASN A 68 9.29 -14.18 8.65
N VAL A 69 8.31 -13.90 7.80
CA VAL A 69 7.46 -12.71 7.84
C VAL A 69 6.11 -13.05 8.46
N ASP A 70 5.56 -12.15 9.28
CA ASP A 70 4.17 -12.26 9.72
C ASP A 70 3.25 -11.98 8.51
N PRO A 71 2.35 -12.89 8.10
CA PRO A 71 1.46 -12.63 6.97
C PRO A 71 0.57 -11.40 7.18
N ASP A 72 0.30 -10.96 8.41
CA ASP A 72 -0.44 -9.73 8.69
C ASP A 72 0.41 -8.44 8.55
N SER A 73 1.72 -8.57 8.36
CA SER A 73 2.63 -7.44 8.07
C SER A 73 2.82 -7.14 6.57
N ILE A 74 2.18 -7.94 5.70
CA ILE A 74 2.24 -7.76 4.26
C ILE A 74 1.50 -6.48 3.86
N VAL A 75 2.17 -5.64 3.07
CA VAL A 75 1.64 -4.35 2.61
C VAL A 75 1.91 -4.15 1.13
N MET A 76 1.06 -3.36 0.49
CA MET A 76 1.36 -2.73 -0.79
C MET A 76 1.88 -1.31 -0.56
N LEU A 77 3.00 -0.99 -1.18
CA LEU A 77 3.61 0.34 -1.19
C LEU A 77 3.33 0.98 -2.55
N ARG A 78 2.96 2.26 -2.57
CA ARG A 78 2.81 3.07 -3.78
C ARG A 78 4.01 3.99 -3.92
N TRP A 79 4.60 4.07 -5.10
CA TRP A 79 5.57 5.10 -5.42
C TRP A 79 4.85 6.43 -5.63
N ASP A 80 5.14 7.42 -4.80
CA ASP A 80 4.73 8.79 -5.02
C ASP A 80 5.76 9.48 -5.92
N LEU A 81 5.37 9.76 -7.16
CA LEU A 81 6.23 10.40 -8.17
C LEU A 81 6.59 11.85 -7.83
N VAL A 82 5.76 12.55 -7.07
CA VAL A 82 5.95 13.98 -6.76
C VAL A 82 6.89 14.13 -5.57
N ALA A 83 6.66 13.33 -4.52
CA ALA A 83 7.48 13.34 -3.32
C ALA A 83 8.73 12.44 -3.44
N GLU A 84 8.81 11.60 -4.47
CA GLU A 84 9.87 10.61 -4.71
C GLU A 84 10.07 9.66 -3.51
N VAL A 85 8.97 9.19 -2.93
CA VAL A 85 8.97 8.29 -1.77
C VAL A 85 8.00 7.14 -1.95
N TRP A 86 8.26 6.04 -1.25
CA TRP A 86 7.31 4.94 -1.10
C TRP A 86 6.33 5.23 0.04
N VAL A 87 5.04 5.14 -0.24
CA VAL A 87 3.96 5.35 0.73
C VAL A 87 3.22 4.03 0.95
N SER A 88 3.08 3.61 2.21
CA SER A 88 2.30 2.41 2.56
C SER A 88 0.82 2.64 2.32
N LEU A 89 0.17 1.68 1.66
CA LEU A 89 -1.26 1.70 1.44
C LEU A 89 -1.99 0.89 2.54
N PRO A 90 -3.21 1.31 2.94
CA PRO A 90 -4.09 0.47 3.72
C PRO A 90 -4.25 -0.88 3.01
N THR A 91 -3.81 -1.95 3.69
CA THR A 91 -3.76 -3.30 3.15
C THR A 91 -4.41 -4.25 4.14
N THR A 92 -5.36 -5.06 3.67
CA THR A 92 -6.08 -6.03 4.50
C THR A 92 -5.93 -7.43 3.91
N ARG A 93 -5.62 -8.43 4.75
CA ARG A 93 -5.70 -9.84 4.36
C ARG A 93 -7.17 -10.25 4.28
N ILE A 94 -7.62 -10.61 3.08
CA ILE A 94 -9.03 -10.91 2.78
C ILE A 94 -9.33 -12.41 2.71
N GLY A 95 -8.30 -13.26 2.78
CA GLY A 95 -8.48 -14.72 2.79
C GLY A 95 -7.20 -15.47 2.52
N GLU A 96 -7.32 -16.78 2.40
CA GLU A 96 -6.22 -17.69 2.09
C GLU A 96 -6.73 -18.96 1.41
N ASP A 97 -5.83 -19.66 0.72
CA ASP A 97 -6.01 -21.03 0.28
C ASP A 97 -4.79 -21.89 0.70
N ASN A 98 -4.60 -23.06 0.11
CA ASN A 98 -3.48 -23.95 0.44
C ASN A 98 -2.11 -23.40 0.00
N THR A 99 -2.05 -22.43 -0.91
CA THR A 99 -0.82 -21.97 -1.57
C THR A 99 -0.56 -20.48 -1.32
N TYR A 100 -1.60 -19.67 -1.17
CA TYR A 100 -1.53 -18.22 -1.14
C TYR A 100 -2.27 -17.62 0.05
N TYR A 101 -1.77 -16.47 0.51
CA TYR A 101 -2.58 -15.48 1.21
C TYR A 101 -3.07 -14.42 0.21
N TYR A 102 -4.30 -13.95 0.40
CA TYR A 102 -4.93 -12.95 -0.45
C TYR A 102 -5.10 -11.63 0.31
N TYR A 103 -4.80 -10.53 -0.36
CA TYR A 103 -4.83 -9.19 0.19
C TYR A 103 -5.60 -8.23 -0.72
N GLN A 104 -6.12 -7.17 -0.13
CA GLN A 104 -6.67 -6.02 -0.81
C GLN A 104 -5.97 -4.76 -0.31
N ALA A 105 -5.48 -3.94 -1.23
CA ALA A 105 -4.93 -2.63 -0.94
C ALA A 105 -5.83 -1.51 -1.51
N GLU A 106 -5.92 -0.41 -0.77
CA GLU A 106 -6.63 0.80 -1.15
C GLU A 106 -5.63 1.86 -1.62
N SER A 107 -5.74 2.29 -2.87
CA SER A 107 -4.88 3.32 -3.45
C SER A 107 -5.69 4.51 -3.94
N PRO A 108 -5.24 5.76 -3.74
CA PRO A 108 -5.91 6.94 -4.31
C PRO A 108 -5.73 7.04 -5.83
N GLY A 109 -4.92 6.17 -6.44
CA GLY A 109 -4.59 6.29 -7.85
C GLY A 109 -3.75 5.13 -8.37
N LEU A 110 -3.22 5.27 -9.59
CA LEU A 110 -2.39 4.28 -10.25
C LEU A 110 -0.93 4.74 -10.23
N SER A 111 0.00 3.79 -10.08
CA SER A 111 1.43 4.07 -10.02
C SER A 111 2.24 2.79 -10.22
N ILE A 112 3.52 2.86 -9.89
CA ILE A 112 4.34 1.71 -9.57
C ILE A 112 4.09 1.34 -8.11
N PHE A 113 3.87 0.05 -7.88
CA PHE A 113 3.61 -0.53 -6.58
C PHE A 113 4.68 -1.56 -6.24
N GLY A 114 5.05 -1.63 -4.96
CA GLY A 114 5.85 -2.70 -4.39
C GLY A 114 5.00 -3.54 -3.46
N ILE A 115 5.15 -4.87 -3.52
CA ILE A 115 4.55 -5.79 -2.55
C ILE A 115 5.68 -6.31 -1.68
N GLY A 116 5.53 -6.17 -0.37
CA GLY A 116 6.51 -6.65 0.60
C GLY A 116 5.89 -6.71 1.98
N TYR A 117 6.73 -6.62 3.00
CA TYR A 117 6.28 -6.42 4.37
C TYR A 117 6.77 -5.10 4.91
N ALA A 118 5.92 -4.44 5.68
CA ALA A 118 6.38 -3.35 6.52
C ALA A 118 7.18 -3.97 7.67
N LEU A 119 8.46 -3.61 7.83
CA LEU A 119 9.05 -3.65 9.15
C LEU A 119 8.12 -2.79 10.01
N ALA A 120 7.53 -3.38 11.05
CA ALA A 120 6.49 -2.73 11.87
C ALA A 120 6.77 -1.24 11.96
N PRO A 121 5.80 -0.35 11.65
CA PRO A 121 6.04 1.07 11.87
C PRO A 121 6.57 1.18 13.29
N ALA A 122 7.76 1.79 13.45
CA ALA A 122 8.23 2.16 14.77
C ALA A 122 7.00 2.71 15.49
N PRO A 123 6.60 2.15 16.65
CA PRO A 123 5.35 2.50 17.28
C PRO A 123 5.21 4.00 17.18
N ALA A 124 4.14 4.49 16.56
CA ALA A 124 3.89 5.92 16.59
C ALA A 124 3.89 6.26 18.08
N GLU A 125 4.96 6.89 18.55
CA GLU A 125 5.04 7.39 19.91
C GLU A 125 3.97 8.47 19.95
N PHE A 126 2.76 8.07 20.34
CA PHE A 126 1.79 8.98 20.90
C PHE A 126 2.39 9.43 22.24
N GLU A 127 3.32 10.38 22.16
CA GLU A 127 3.79 11.15 23.29
C GLU A 127 2.58 11.91 23.83
N PHE A 128 1.95 11.39 24.89
CA PHE A 128 1.03 12.14 25.73
C PHE A 128 1.81 13.20 26.54
N SER A 129 2.69 13.97 25.92
CA SER A 129 3.52 14.96 26.60
C SER A 129 2.76 16.25 26.92
N ASN A 130 1.56 16.45 26.33
CA ASN A 130 0.78 17.68 26.50
C ASN A 130 -0.60 17.48 27.13
N LEU A 131 -0.88 16.37 27.82
CA LEU A 131 -2.08 16.29 28.63
C LEU A 131 -1.89 17.12 29.92
N VAL A 132 -2.20 18.42 29.84
CA VAL A 132 -2.39 19.24 31.04
C VAL A 132 -3.69 18.79 31.69
N ILE A 133 -3.60 17.92 32.69
CA ILE A 133 -4.73 17.62 33.57
C ILE A 133 -4.86 18.82 34.51
N GLU A 134 -5.76 19.75 34.21
CA GLU A 134 -6.16 20.75 35.19
C GLU A 134 -6.93 20.04 36.32
N PRO A 135 -6.46 20.08 37.58
CA PRO A 135 -7.23 19.53 38.66
C PRO A 135 -8.50 20.38 38.83
N SER A 136 -9.64 19.80 38.49
CA SER A 136 -10.95 20.36 38.82
C SER A 136 -11.00 20.61 40.33
N GLU A 137 -11.16 21.87 40.74
CA GLU A 137 -11.34 22.24 42.13
C GLU A 137 -12.51 21.46 42.74
N VAL A 138 -12.20 20.54 43.66
CA VAL A 138 -13.20 19.92 44.52
C VAL A 138 -13.64 20.98 45.53
N ARG A 139 -14.78 21.63 45.28
CA ARG A 139 -15.44 22.43 46.32
C ARG A 139 -16.07 21.47 47.34
N ALA A 140 -15.59 21.59 48.58
CA ALA A 140 -16.14 20.95 49.78
C ALA A 140 -17.57 21.40 50.10
#